data_AF-A0A535XDC7-F1
#
_entry.id   AF-A0A535XDC7-F1
#
_cell.length_a   1.000
_cell.length_b   1.000
_cell.length_c   1.000
_cell.angle_alpha   90.00
_cell.angle_beta   90.00
_cell.angle_gamma   90.00
#
_symmetry.space_group_name_H-M   'P 1'
#
loop_
_entity.id
_entity.type
_entity.pdbx_description
1 polymer ?
#
loop_
_entity_poly.entity_id
_entity_poly.type
_entity_poly.pdbx_seq_one_letter_code
_entity_poly.pdbx_strand_id
1 'polypeptide(L)'
;MAPGVRLGSSVPSRLRSAIWAGAAAILIVAALACQSPRATPAPSGSSGPSGATDAKPIVAAQTATPRPDVDAGVTLEEFPRGDPRNEVRLANTEKMRFKARASIRLQRIAGDEVTPTNIASAQGSCMSCQAIAVAVQVVFYRRGASNVSPINVALASNAGCTRCVTAARAIQYVIPVDDPTADVPAEVDRLVQDLDRELRFLASVKTWDQITSDEALARIQRVLDQHEDLKGYLGDVSQTQRADNAAAVP
;
A
#
# COMPACT_ATOMS: atom_id res chain seq x y z
N MET A 1 -25.16 -41.81 54.16
CA MET A 1 -25.65 -43.19 53.94
C MET A 1 -26.16 -43.29 52.49
N ALA A 2 -25.36 -43.90 51.61
CA ALA A 2 -25.87 -44.61 50.42
C ALA A 2 -26.12 -46.09 50.84
N PRO A 3 -26.56 -47.06 50.01
CA PRO A 3 -26.86 -47.09 48.55
C PRO A 3 -28.21 -47.84 48.27
N GLY A 4 -28.70 -48.21 47.08
CA GLY A 4 -28.14 -48.34 45.73
C GLY A 4 -29.15 -49.04 44.79
N VAL A 5 -28.59 -49.77 43.80
CA VAL A 5 -29.19 -50.67 42.78
C VAL A 5 -29.49 -49.99 41.43
N ARG A 6 -29.16 -50.51 40.22
CA ARG A 6 -28.23 -51.50 39.58
C ARG A 6 -28.37 -51.17 38.07
N LEU A 7 -27.31 -51.01 37.26
CA LEU A 7 -26.48 -52.01 36.54
C LEU A 7 -27.17 -52.86 35.46
N GLY A 8 -26.66 -52.71 34.23
CA GLY A 8 -26.67 -53.68 33.12
C GLY A 8 -27.32 -53.15 31.84
N SER A 9 -26.81 -53.33 30.61
CA SER A 9 -25.53 -53.82 30.08
C SER A 9 -25.66 -53.86 28.54
N SER A 10 -24.70 -53.23 27.84
CA SER A 10 -23.87 -53.84 26.76
C SER A 10 -24.53 -54.26 25.42
N VAL A 11 -24.05 -53.82 24.24
CA VAL A 11 -23.13 -54.49 23.26
C VAL A 11 -23.58 -54.01 21.83
N PRO A 12 -22.79 -53.96 20.71
CA PRO A 12 -21.42 -53.45 20.46
C PRO A 12 -21.23 -52.69 19.10
N SER A 13 -19.98 -52.24 18.89
CA SER A 13 -19.19 -52.04 17.65
C SER A 13 -19.81 -52.13 16.24
N ARG A 14 -19.40 -51.19 15.34
CA ARG A 14 -18.35 -51.45 14.31
C ARG A 14 -17.96 -50.17 13.54
N LEU A 15 -16.68 -49.83 13.68
CA LEU A 15 -15.71 -49.46 12.63
C LEU A 15 -16.26 -49.06 11.24
N ARG A 16 -15.96 -47.83 10.80
CA ARG A 16 -15.49 -47.57 9.43
C ARG A 16 -14.74 -46.24 9.33
N SER A 17 -13.44 -46.38 9.10
CA SER A 17 -12.46 -45.35 8.78
C SER A 17 -12.80 -44.62 7.49
N ALA A 18 -12.57 -43.30 7.46
CA ALA A 18 -12.36 -42.56 6.22
C ALA A 18 -11.24 -41.54 6.45
N ILE A 19 -10.03 -41.98 6.13
CA ILE A 19 -8.82 -41.17 5.98
C ILE A 19 -9.01 -40.39 4.68
N TRP A 20 -9.06 -39.05 4.75
CA TRP A 20 -8.80 -38.20 3.58
C TRP A 20 -7.41 -37.58 3.75
N ALA A 21 -6.42 -38.31 3.23
CA ALA A 21 -5.12 -37.76 2.88
C ALA A 21 -5.26 -37.12 1.49
N GLY A 22 -5.24 -35.79 1.43
CA GLY A 22 -5.16 -35.02 0.19
C GLY A 22 -3.83 -34.28 0.16
N ALA A 23 -2.91 -34.79 -0.65
CA ALA A 23 -1.52 -34.38 -0.72
C ALA A 23 -1.32 -32.92 -1.18
N ALA A 24 -0.34 -32.26 -0.54
CA ALA A 24 0.29 -31.05 -1.05
C ALA A 24 1.05 -31.37 -2.36
N ALA A 25 0.66 -30.71 -3.45
CA ALA A 25 1.43 -30.70 -4.69
C ALA A 25 2.16 -29.34 -4.80
N ILE A 26 3.43 -29.36 -4.42
CA ILE A 26 4.40 -28.30 -4.72
C ILE A 26 4.73 -28.42 -6.21
N LEU A 27 4.26 -27.49 -7.04
CA LEU A 27 4.69 -27.36 -8.43
C LEU A 27 5.91 -26.43 -8.48
N ILE A 28 7.09 -27.05 -8.59
CA ILE A 28 8.33 -26.39 -9.01
C ILE A 28 8.21 -26.18 -10.53
N VAL A 29 7.98 -24.95 -10.97
CA VAL A 29 8.16 -24.57 -12.37
C VAL A 29 9.61 -24.10 -12.54
N ALA A 30 10.48 -25.03 -12.91
CA ALA A 30 11.74 -24.71 -13.55
C ALA A 30 11.51 -24.68 -15.07
N ALA A 31 11.58 -23.50 -15.69
CA ALA A 31 11.63 -23.34 -17.14
C ALA A 31 12.75 -22.33 -17.44
N LEU A 32 13.95 -22.87 -17.71
CA LEU A 32 14.56 -22.90 -19.04
C LEU A 32 14.66 -21.51 -19.70
N ALA A 33 15.87 -20.96 -19.61
CA ALA A 33 16.36 -19.91 -20.50
C ALA A 33 16.33 -20.41 -21.95
N CYS A 34 15.53 -19.76 -22.80
CA CYS A 34 15.62 -19.85 -24.25
C CYS A 34 15.53 -18.44 -24.85
N GLN A 35 16.71 -17.87 -25.09
CA GLN A 35 17.13 -17.08 -26.25
C GLN A 35 16.05 -16.28 -27.01
N SER A 36 16.15 -14.96 -26.91
CA SER A 36 15.40 -13.99 -27.70
C SER A 36 15.72 -14.10 -29.20
N PRO A 37 14.72 -14.01 -30.11
CA PRO A 37 14.98 -13.87 -31.54
C PRO A 37 15.49 -12.46 -31.87
N ARG A 38 16.53 -12.41 -32.72
CA ARG A 38 17.10 -11.19 -33.32
C ARG A 38 16.04 -10.46 -34.16
N ALA A 39 15.84 -9.18 -33.90
CA ALA A 39 15.14 -8.28 -34.82
C ALA A 39 16.07 -7.91 -35.99
N THR A 40 15.57 -8.08 -37.21
CA THR A 40 16.17 -7.62 -38.47
C THR A 40 16.06 -6.09 -38.61
N PRO A 41 17.07 -5.38 -39.16
CA PRO A 41 16.97 -3.97 -39.45
C PRO A 41 16.28 -3.72 -40.81
N ALA A 42 15.38 -2.74 -40.85
CA ALA A 42 14.80 -2.21 -42.09
C ALA A 42 15.71 -1.13 -42.70
N PRO A 43 15.66 -0.92 -44.04
CA PRO A 43 16.66 -0.13 -44.76
C PRO A 43 16.41 1.37 -44.72
N SER A 44 17.52 2.11 -44.72
CA SER A 44 17.63 3.55 -44.91
C SER A 44 17.15 3.99 -46.30
N GLY A 45 16.31 5.03 -46.33
CA GLY A 45 16.02 5.83 -47.52
C GLY A 45 16.37 7.30 -47.23
N SER A 46 17.20 7.91 -48.10
CA SER A 46 17.65 9.30 -48.03
C SER A 46 16.95 10.20 -49.05
N SER A 47 17.23 11.51 -48.92
CA SER A 47 17.04 12.63 -49.89
C SER A 47 15.63 13.28 -49.88
N GLY A 48 15.43 14.59 -49.74
CA GLY A 48 16.26 15.79 -49.97
C GLY A 48 15.52 17.09 -49.55
N PRO A 49 15.96 18.31 -49.94
CA PRO A 49 16.18 19.42 -48.99
C PRO A 49 15.37 20.73 -49.18
N SER A 50 15.56 21.62 -48.19
CA SER A 50 15.53 23.11 -48.19
C SER A 50 14.22 23.90 -48.21
N GLY A 51 14.10 24.81 -47.22
CA GLY A 51 13.23 26.00 -47.26
C GLY A 51 12.98 26.62 -45.89
N ALA A 52 13.63 27.75 -45.61
CA ALA A 52 13.73 28.45 -44.32
C ALA A 52 12.45 29.13 -43.80
N THR A 53 12.32 29.26 -42.47
CA THR A 53 12.07 30.57 -41.81
C THR A 53 12.26 30.50 -40.29
N ASP A 54 12.78 31.59 -39.75
CA ASP A 54 13.11 31.84 -38.36
C ASP A 54 11.97 31.60 -37.36
N ALA A 55 12.25 30.83 -36.31
CA ALA A 55 11.58 30.97 -35.02
C ALA A 55 12.53 30.57 -33.90
N LYS A 56 13.04 31.58 -33.19
CA LYS A 56 13.73 31.47 -31.90
C LYS A 56 12.92 30.56 -30.96
N PRO A 57 13.47 29.48 -30.38
CA PRO A 57 12.75 28.75 -29.35
C PRO A 57 12.69 29.66 -28.13
N ILE A 58 11.49 30.15 -27.84
CA ILE A 58 11.16 30.70 -26.53
C ILE A 58 11.42 29.55 -25.56
N VAL A 59 12.44 29.70 -24.72
CA VAL A 59 12.61 28.90 -23.51
C VAL A 59 11.43 29.26 -22.62
N ALA A 60 10.29 28.63 -22.87
CA ALA A 60 9.25 28.50 -21.87
C ALA A 60 9.90 27.71 -20.75
N ALA A 61 10.26 28.43 -19.68
CA ALA A 61 10.62 27.83 -18.42
C ALA A 61 9.53 26.81 -18.11
N GLN A 62 9.89 25.53 -18.22
CA GLN A 62 9.06 24.45 -17.75
C GLN A 62 9.00 24.64 -16.25
N THR A 63 7.94 25.29 -15.79
CA THR A 63 7.47 25.15 -14.42
C THR A 63 7.22 23.66 -14.27
N ALA A 64 8.19 22.93 -13.73
CA ALA A 64 8.06 21.50 -13.51
C ALA A 64 6.91 21.34 -12.53
N THR A 65 5.73 20.97 -13.05
CA THR A 65 4.67 20.38 -12.25
C THR A 65 5.33 19.22 -11.49
N PRO A 66 5.35 19.23 -10.15
CA PRO A 66 5.87 18.10 -9.40
C PRO A 66 5.18 16.85 -9.94
N ARG A 67 5.94 15.79 -10.28
CA ARG A 67 5.30 14.50 -10.57
C ARG A 67 4.57 14.13 -9.30
N PRO A 68 3.23 14.12 -9.28
CA PRO A 68 2.51 14.15 -8.02
C PRO A 68 2.72 12.89 -7.21
N ASP A 69 3.25 11.82 -7.79
CA ASP A 69 3.22 10.48 -7.23
C ASP A 69 4.53 9.98 -6.61
N VAL A 70 5.68 10.66 -6.75
CA VAL A 70 6.98 10.13 -6.27
C VAL A 70 7.74 11.03 -5.28
N ASP A 71 7.34 12.29 -5.11
CA ASP A 71 8.01 13.22 -4.20
C ASP A 71 7.50 13.11 -2.76
N ALA A 72 8.34 13.48 -1.80
CA ALA A 72 7.96 13.55 -0.38
C ALA A 72 6.90 14.65 -0.15
N GLY A 73 5.94 14.39 0.74
CA GLY A 73 4.83 15.30 0.99
C GLY A 73 3.58 14.59 1.48
N VAL A 74 2.55 15.38 1.81
CA VAL A 74 1.25 14.86 2.23
C VAL A 74 0.17 15.49 1.37
N THR A 75 -0.72 14.65 0.84
CA THR A 75 -1.96 15.09 0.19
C THR A 75 -3.13 14.68 1.08
N LEU A 76 -4.10 15.59 1.25
CA LEU A 76 -5.39 15.31 1.88
C LEU A 76 -6.48 15.69 0.88
N GLU A 77 -7.31 14.72 0.49
CA GLU A 77 -8.43 14.90 -0.43
C GLU A 77 -9.72 14.43 0.22
N GLU A 78 -10.68 15.33 0.31
CA GLU A 78 -12.01 15.03 0.83
C GLU A 78 -13.02 14.92 -0.31
N PHE A 79 -13.64 13.75 -0.41
CA PHE A 79 -14.70 13.43 -1.37
C PHE A 79 -14.39 13.80 -2.82
N PRO A 80 -13.19 13.47 -3.35
CA PRO A 80 -12.87 13.72 -4.75
C PRO A 80 -13.80 12.91 -5.66
N ARG A 81 -14.11 13.51 -6.82
CA ARG A 81 -14.86 12.82 -7.88
C ARG A 81 -13.98 11.79 -8.58
N GLY A 82 -14.59 10.73 -9.09
CA GLY A 82 -13.91 9.70 -9.87
C GLY A 82 -13.69 8.40 -9.09
N ASP A 83 -12.77 7.58 -9.59
CA ASP A 83 -12.54 6.22 -9.10
C ASP A 83 -12.11 6.21 -7.62
N PRO A 84 -12.61 5.27 -6.81
CA PRO A 84 -12.27 5.14 -5.39
C PRO A 84 -10.88 4.53 -5.17
N ARG A 85 -9.87 5.07 -5.85
CA ARG A 85 -8.47 4.62 -5.80
C ARG A 85 -7.60 5.67 -5.09
N ASN A 86 -6.84 5.23 -4.10
CA ASN A 86 -5.78 5.99 -3.45
C ASN A 86 -4.44 5.29 -3.68
N GLU A 87 -3.44 6.02 -4.14
CA GLU A 87 -2.15 5.46 -4.49
C GLU A 87 -1.00 6.39 -4.10
N VAL A 88 -0.08 5.84 -3.33
CA VAL A 88 1.12 6.54 -2.84
C VAL A 88 2.32 5.76 -3.30
N ARG A 89 3.17 6.39 -4.12
CA ARG A 89 4.47 5.86 -4.51
C ARG A 89 5.56 6.76 -3.93
N LEU A 90 6.68 6.18 -3.53
CA LEU A 90 7.81 6.97 -3.09
C LEU A 90 9.08 6.26 -3.51
N ALA A 91 9.92 6.97 -4.24
CA ALA A 91 11.26 6.53 -4.55
C ALA A 91 12.25 7.43 -3.82
N ASN A 92 13.14 6.83 -3.03
CA ASN A 92 14.28 7.54 -2.47
C ASN A 92 15.57 7.05 -3.14
N THR A 93 16.27 8.00 -3.76
CA THR A 93 17.55 7.83 -4.44
C THR A 93 18.66 8.68 -3.80
N GLU A 94 18.36 9.39 -2.71
CA GLU A 94 19.29 10.31 -2.08
C GLU A 94 20.00 9.66 -0.88
N LYS A 95 21.34 9.69 -0.90
CA LYS A 95 22.19 9.11 0.14
C LYS A 95 21.94 9.76 1.51
N MET A 96 21.80 8.92 2.55
CA MET A 96 21.60 9.37 3.95
C MET A 96 20.36 10.26 4.16
N ARG A 97 19.35 10.13 3.30
CA ARG A 97 18.12 10.92 3.38
C ARG A 97 16.95 10.09 3.86
N PHE A 98 16.12 10.73 4.66
CA PHE A 98 14.79 10.27 4.99
C PHE A 98 13.78 10.98 4.09
N LYS A 99 12.87 10.22 3.47
CA LYS A 99 11.71 10.75 2.75
C LYS A 99 10.46 10.04 3.24
N ALA A 100 9.41 10.80 3.48
CA ALA A 100 8.08 10.27 3.71
C ALA A 100 7.09 10.90 2.74
N ARG A 101 6.18 10.08 2.24
CA ARG A 101 5.05 10.50 1.43
C ARG A 101 3.79 9.88 1.98
N ALA A 102 2.72 10.66 2.03
CA ALA A 102 1.42 10.16 2.38
C ALA A 102 0.28 10.75 1.55
N SER A 103 -0.82 10.01 1.49
CA SER A 103 -2.09 10.48 0.95
C SER A 103 -3.20 10.02 1.87
N ILE A 104 -4.03 10.96 2.32
CA ILE A 104 -5.28 10.69 3.02
C ILE A 104 -6.43 11.03 2.07
N ARG A 105 -7.30 10.06 1.81
CA ARG A 105 -8.43 10.24 0.90
C ARG A 105 -9.73 9.76 1.52
N LEU A 106 -10.71 10.65 1.62
CA LEU A 106 -12.08 10.31 2.03
C LEU A 106 -12.93 10.13 0.78
N GLN A 107 -13.61 9.00 0.64
CA GLN A 107 -14.37 8.66 -0.56
C GLN A 107 -15.80 8.26 -0.19
N ARG A 108 -16.76 8.64 -1.04
CA ARG A 108 -18.15 8.20 -0.98
C ARG A 108 -18.46 7.28 -2.14
N ILE A 109 -19.11 6.16 -1.87
CA ILE A 109 -19.59 5.20 -2.87
C ILE A 109 -21.09 5.04 -2.70
N ALA A 110 -21.87 5.44 -3.71
CA ALA A 110 -23.32 5.40 -3.67
C ALA A 110 -23.93 4.12 -4.29
N GLY A 111 -23.15 3.39 -5.09
CA GLY A 111 -23.58 2.15 -5.75
C GLY A 111 -23.43 0.91 -4.86
N ASP A 112 -23.97 -0.22 -5.35
CA ASP A 112 -23.97 -1.50 -4.62
C ASP A 112 -22.64 -2.26 -4.72
N GLU A 113 -21.74 -1.81 -5.59
CA GLU A 113 -20.39 -2.36 -5.78
C GLU A 113 -19.37 -1.50 -5.02
N VAL A 114 -18.79 -2.05 -3.95
CA VAL A 114 -17.85 -1.35 -3.07
C VAL A 114 -16.48 -2.00 -3.20
N THR A 115 -15.71 -1.55 -4.19
CA THR A 115 -14.38 -2.09 -4.54
C THR A 115 -13.26 -1.02 -4.52
N PRO A 116 -13.11 -0.26 -3.41
CA PRO A 116 -12.06 0.75 -3.30
C PRO A 116 -10.67 0.10 -3.29
N THR A 117 -9.69 0.81 -3.83
CA THR A 117 -8.29 0.34 -3.88
C THR A 117 -7.37 1.33 -3.18
N ASN A 118 -6.61 0.86 -2.20
CA ASN A 118 -5.63 1.64 -1.44
C ASN A 118 -4.24 1.01 -1.57
N ILE A 119 -3.26 1.76 -2.08
CA ILE A 119 -1.91 1.24 -2.35
C ILE A 119 -0.84 2.19 -1.79
N ALA A 120 0.06 1.63 -0.98
CA ALA A 120 1.30 2.29 -0.56
C ALA A 120 2.51 1.53 -1.13
N SER A 121 3.41 2.23 -1.80
CA SER A 121 4.65 1.66 -2.35
C SER A 121 5.85 2.54 -2.04
N ALA A 122 6.86 1.96 -1.39
CA ALA A 122 8.12 2.63 -1.08
C ALA A 122 9.30 1.85 -1.67
N GLN A 123 10.20 2.57 -2.35
CA GLN A 123 11.41 2.02 -2.94
C GLN A 123 12.64 2.85 -2.53
N GLY A 124 13.71 2.15 -2.15
CA GLY A 124 15.02 2.73 -1.87
C GLY A 124 16.07 2.21 -2.85
N SER A 125 16.89 3.10 -3.43
CA SER A 125 17.98 2.73 -4.33
C SER A 125 19.23 3.62 -4.16
N CYS A 126 19.61 3.84 -2.90
CA CYS A 126 20.72 4.69 -2.48
C CYS A 126 21.55 4.04 -1.36
N MET A 127 22.58 4.72 -0.87
CA MET A 127 23.29 4.27 0.32
C MET A 127 22.68 4.90 1.58
N SER A 128 22.27 4.06 2.53
CA SER A 128 21.80 4.46 3.87
C SER A 128 20.59 5.41 3.85
N CYS A 129 19.65 5.20 2.93
CA CYS A 129 18.47 6.05 2.80
C CYS A 129 17.22 5.36 3.36
N GLN A 130 16.24 6.17 3.77
CA GLN A 130 14.97 5.70 4.30
C GLN A 130 13.80 6.27 3.49
N ALA A 131 12.83 5.42 3.17
CA ALA A 131 11.62 5.83 2.44
C ALA A 131 10.38 5.26 3.14
N ILE A 132 9.39 6.11 3.42
CA ILE A 132 8.11 5.71 3.99
C ILE A 132 6.97 6.17 3.08
N ALA A 133 6.16 5.23 2.60
CA ALA A 133 4.92 5.51 1.89
C ALA A 133 3.71 5.15 2.75
N VAL A 134 2.77 6.08 2.95
CA VAL A 134 1.56 5.84 3.74
C VAL A 134 0.31 6.20 2.96
N ALA A 135 -0.53 5.22 2.65
CA ALA A 135 -1.80 5.43 1.96
C ALA A 135 -2.95 5.23 2.97
N VAL A 136 -3.68 6.30 3.27
CA VAL A 136 -4.86 6.28 4.14
C VAL A 136 -6.10 6.51 3.29
N GLN A 137 -7.05 5.59 3.32
CA GLN A 137 -8.32 5.75 2.62
C GLN A 137 -9.49 5.49 3.58
N VAL A 138 -10.43 6.43 3.68
CA VAL A 138 -11.68 6.25 4.41
C VAL A 138 -12.82 6.23 3.39
N VAL A 139 -13.59 5.15 3.37
CA VAL A 139 -14.65 4.92 2.40
C VAL A 139 -15.98 4.81 3.12
N PHE A 140 -16.90 5.70 2.75
CA PHE A 140 -18.29 5.64 3.16
C PHE A 140 -19.12 5.03 2.04
N TYR A 141 -19.90 4.00 2.36
CA TYR A 141 -20.79 3.37 1.41
C TYR A 141 -22.16 3.12 2.02
N ARG A 142 -23.18 3.03 1.15
CA ARG A 142 -24.56 2.80 1.60
C ARG A 142 -24.69 1.39 2.17
N ARG A 143 -25.28 1.28 3.36
CA ARG A 143 -25.63 0.01 3.98
C ARG A 143 -26.52 -0.82 3.05
N GLY A 144 -26.25 -2.12 2.96
CA GLY A 144 -26.98 -3.03 2.08
C GLY A 144 -26.39 -3.21 0.68
N ALA A 145 -25.20 -2.66 0.42
CA ALA A 145 -24.42 -2.96 -0.79
C ALA A 145 -24.29 -4.48 -1.00
N SER A 146 -24.48 -4.93 -2.25
CA SER A 146 -24.52 -6.36 -2.59
C SER A 146 -23.14 -6.99 -2.68
N ASN A 147 -22.11 -6.20 -2.94
CA ASN A 147 -20.72 -6.65 -3.00
C ASN A 147 -19.78 -5.64 -2.34
N VAL A 148 -19.01 -6.10 -1.36
CA VAL A 148 -18.01 -5.30 -0.64
C VAL A 148 -16.68 -6.05 -0.69
N SER A 149 -15.80 -5.63 -1.59
CA SER A 149 -14.51 -6.26 -1.85
C SER A 149 -13.39 -5.21 -1.97
N PRO A 150 -13.00 -4.59 -0.84
CA PRO A 150 -11.94 -3.59 -0.82
C PRO A 150 -10.55 -4.23 -1.03
N ILE A 151 -9.65 -3.50 -1.69
CA ILE A 151 -8.27 -3.89 -1.94
C ILE A 151 -7.34 -2.95 -1.17
N ASN A 152 -6.48 -3.51 -0.33
CA ASN A 152 -5.50 -2.76 0.46
C ASN A 152 -4.11 -3.41 0.33
N VAL A 153 -3.11 -2.65 -0.12
CA VAL A 153 -1.78 -3.18 -0.47
C VAL A 153 -0.67 -2.27 0.02
N ALA A 154 0.31 -2.85 0.70
CA ALA A 154 1.58 -2.20 1.01
C ALA A 154 2.74 -2.94 0.35
N LEU A 155 3.67 -2.22 -0.26
CA LEU A 155 4.87 -2.75 -0.91
C LEU A 155 6.12 -1.96 -0.51
N ALA A 156 7.08 -2.62 0.12
CA ALA A 156 8.39 -2.05 0.43
C ALA A 156 9.50 -2.78 -0.34
N SER A 157 10.39 -2.03 -1.00
CA SER A 157 11.50 -2.63 -1.75
C SER A 157 12.81 -1.84 -1.58
N ASN A 158 13.92 -2.59 -1.65
CA ASN A 158 15.27 -2.05 -1.69
C ASN A 158 15.95 -2.59 -2.96
N ALA A 159 16.25 -1.70 -3.90
CA ALA A 159 16.75 -2.07 -5.22
C ALA A 159 18.20 -1.58 -5.39
N GLY A 160 19.15 -2.53 -5.42
CA GLY A 160 20.58 -2.24 -5.68
C GLY A 160 21.19 -1.27 -4.67
N CYS A 161 20.92 -1.47 -3.37
CA CYS A 161 21.18 -0.48 -2.35
C CYS A 161 21.75 -1.10 -1.06
N THR A 162 22.33 -0.27 -0.18
CA THR A 162 23.06 -0.74 1.00
C THR A 162 22.67 0.08 2.24
N ARG A 163 22.33 -0.60 3.34
CA ARG A 163 21.80 -0.01 4.58
C ARG A 163 20.49 0.78 4.38
N CYS A 164 19.70 0.42 3.38
CA CYS A 164 18.41 1.09 3.15
C CYS A 164 17.34 0.52 4.07
N VAL A 165 16.37 1.36 4.42
CA VAL A 165 15.14 0.92 5.06
C VAL A 165 13.95 1.52 4.31
N THR A 166 13.12 0.68 3.72
CA THR A 166 11.84 1.11 3.15
C THR A 166 10.69 0.54 3.93
N ALA A 167 9.67 1.37 4.12
CA ALA A 167 8.43 1.00 4.77
C ALA A 167 7.25 1.49 3.93
N ALA A 168 6.23 0.65 3.80
CA ALA A 168 4.97 1.02 3.20
C ALA A 168 3.85 0.60 4.16
N ARG A 169 2.87 1.48 4.34
CA ARG A 169 1.68 1.19 5.15
C ARG A 169 0.43 1.66 4.46
N ALA A 170 -0.54 0.78 4.32
CA ALA A 170 -1.80 1.02 3.66
C ALA A 170 -2.93 0.81 4.67
N ILE A 171 -3.61 1.89 5.03
CA ILE A 171 -4.66 1.98 6.04
C ILE A 171 -5.96 2.26 5.31
N GLN A 172 -6.97 1.41 5.46
CA GLN A 172 -8.25 1.54 4.79
C GLN A 172 -9.39 1.33 5.78
N TYR A 173 -10.27 2.32 5.91
CA TYR A 173 -11.52 2.21 6.65
C TYR A 173 -12.68 2.07 5.67
N VAL A 174 -13.52 1.03 5.82
CA VAL A 174 -14.68 0.80 4.94
C VAL A 174 -15.95 0.78 5.79
N ILE A 175 -16.64 1.91 5.83
CA ILE A 175 -17.68 2.22 6.84
C ILE A 175 -19.07 2.24 6.16
N PRO A 176 -19.99 1.33 6.54
CA PRO A 176 -21.37 1.34 6.07
C PRO A 176 -22.19 2.41 6.81
N VAL A 177 -22.88 3.27 6.04
CA VAL A 177 -23.74 4.35 6.53
C VAL A 177 -25.08 4.36 5.80
N ASP A 178 -26.11 5.04 6.32
CA ASP A 178 -27.43 5.08 5.67
C ASP A 178 -27.40 5.99 4.44
N ASP A 179 -26.85 7.20 4.58
CA ASP A 179 -26.58 8.14 3.49
C ASP A 179 -25.09 8.55 3.46
N PRO A 180 -24.28 8.04 2.51
CA PRO A 180 -22.88 8.42 2.36
C PRO A 180 -22.64 9.92 2.18
N THR A 181 -23.66 10.69 1.79
CA THR A 181 -23.54 12.14 1.57
C THR A 181 -23.77 12.98 2.84
N ALA A 182 -24.50 12.43 3.81
CA ALA A 182 -24.92 13.12 5.03
C ALA A 182 -24.32 12.51 6.31
N ASP A 183 -24.10 11.19 6.32
CA ASP A 183 -23.77 10.42 7.53
C ASP A 183 -22.27 10.14 7.64
N VAL A 184 -21.44 11.19 7.74
CA VAL A 184 -20.01 11.04 8.07
C VAL A 184 -19.86 11.01 9.60
N PRO A 185 -19.33 9.94 10.22
CA PRO A 185 -19.11 9.89 11.66
C PRO A 185 -18.11 10.94 12.11
N ALA A 186 -18.42 11.66 13.20
CA ALA A 186 -17.56 12.71 13.73
C ALA A 186 -16.19 12.20 14.22
N GLU A 187 -16.09 10.92 14.54
CA GLU A 187 -14.85 10.22 14.90
C GLU A 187 -13.86 10.19 13.73
N VAL A 188 -14.37 10.15 12.48
CA VAL A 188 -13.50 10.17 11.29
C VAL A 188 -12.77 11.49 11.16
N ASP A 189 -13.43 12.61 11.44
CA ASP A 189 -12.79 13.92 11.35
C ASP A 189 -11.60 14.02 12.31
N ARG A 190 -11.74 13.49 13.53
CA ARG A 190 -10.66 13.45 14.52
C ARG A 190 -9.52 12.55 14.04
N LEU A 191 -9.83 11.35 13.56
CA LEU A 191 -8.86 10.42 13.00
C LEU A 191 -8.06 11.05 11.85
N VAL A 192 -8.75 11.68 10.91
CA VAL A 192 -8.15 12.32 9.73
C VAL A 192 -7.24 13.47 10.13
N GLN A 193 -7.68 14.31 11.08
CA GLN A 193 -6.85 15.41 11.59
C GLN A 193 -5.60 14.92 12.32
N ASP A 194 -5.72 13.86 13.14
CA ASP A 194 -4.58 13.30 13.87
C ASP A 194 -3.58 12.63 12.91
N LEU A 195 -4.08 11.88 11.92
CA LEU A 195 -3.24 11.30 10.87
C LEU A 195 -2.58 12.37 10.01
N ASP A 196 -3.31 13.40 9.56
CA ASP A 196 -2.74 14.48 8.75
C ASP A 196 -1.61 15.20 9.50
N ARG A 197 -1.82 15.50 10.79
CA ARG A 197 -0.80 16.10 11.64
C ARG A 197 0.46 15.24 11.74
N GLU A 198 0.29 13.96 12.03
CA GLU A 198 1.40 13.03 12.19
C GLU A 198 2.15 12.81 10.87
N LEU A 199 1.42 12.63 9.77
CA LEU A 199 2.02 12.43 8.45
C LEU A 199 2.75 13.67 7.94
N ARG A 200 2.24 14.88 8.22
CA ARG A 200 2.94 16.14 7.90
C ARG A 200 4.23 16.29 8.70
N PHE A 201 4.23 15.87 9.97
CA PHE A 201 5.46 15.79 10.75
C PHE A 201 6.47 14.86 10.06
N LEU A 202 6.08 13.64 9.69
CA LEU A 202 6.96 12.70 9.00
C LEU A 202 7.47 13.25 7.65
N ALA A 203 6.63 13.91 6.86
CA ALA A 203 7.06 14.51 5.58
C ALA A 203 8.04 15.70 5.77
N SER A 204 8.01 16.35 6.94
CA SER A 204 8.93 17.43 7.28
C SER A 204 10.34 16.93 7.63
N VAL A 205 10.46 15.69 8.12
CA VAL A 205 11.73 15.04 8.45
C VAL A 205 12.58 14.88 7.21
N LYS A 206 13.87 15.14 7.36
CA LYS A 206 14.83 15.12 6.24
C LYS A 206 15.95 14.10 6.44
N THR A 207 16.25 13.74 7.68
CA THR A 207 17.40 12.93 8.05
C THR A 207 16.99 11.88 9.10
N TRP A 208 17.69 10.76 9.10
CA TRP A 208 17.38 9.55 9.88
C TRP A 208 17.86 9.61 11.33
N ASP A 209 18.63 10.64 11.69
CA ASP A 209 18.98 11.02 13.06
C ASP A 209 17.79 11.66 13.80
N GLN A 210 16.85 12.26 13.07
CA GLN A 210 15.64 12.86 13.65
C GLN A 210 14.59 11.81 14.00
N ILE A 211 14.45 10.78 13.15
CA ILE A 211 13.51 9.68 13.35
C ILE A 211 13.89 8.49 12.46
N THR A 212 13.68 7.28 12.99
CA THR A 212 13.84 6.03 12.24
C THR A 212 12.52 5.60 11.59
N SER A 213 12.58 4.76 10.54
CA SER A 213 11.36 4.18 9.96
C SER A 213 10.49 3.43 10.98
N ASP A 214 11.10 2.70 11.92
CA ASP A 214 10.34 1.96 12.94
C ASP A 214 9.60 2.91 13.88
N GLU A 215 10.28 3.97 14.33
CA GLU A 215 9.67 5.00 15.17
C GLU A 215 8.55 5.71 14.42
N ALA A 216 8.74 6.06 13.15
CA ALA A 216 7.72 6.67 12.32
C ALA A 216 6.46 5.78 12.20
N LEU A 217 6.63 4.47 11.98
CA LEU A 217 5.51 3.52 11.94
C LEU A 217 4.83 3.38 13.31
N ALA A 218 5.58 3.38 14.40
CA ALA A 218 5.04 3.34 15.76
C ALA A 218 4.22 4.59 16.09
N ARG A 219 4.63 5.77 15.59
CA ARG A 219 3.86 7.01 15.74
C ARG A 219 2.50 6.92 15.04
N ILE A 220 2.48 6.41 13.81
CA ILE A 220 1.23 6.15 13.07
C ILE A 220 0.36 5.13 13.82
N GLN A 221 0.94 4.04 14.32
CA GLN A 221 0.20 3.04 15.09
C GLN A 221 -0.49 3.67 16.31
N ARG A 222 0.20 4.54 17.04
CA ARG A 222 -0.38 5.21 18.21
C ARG A 222 -1.59 6.06 17.86
N VAL A 223 -1.60 6.73 16.71
CA VAL A 223 -2.79 7.44 16.24
C VAL A 223 -3.92 6.45 16.01
N LEU A 224 -3.70 5.36 15.27
CA LEU A 224 -4.75 4.36 15.01
C LEU A 224 -5.30 3.74 16.30
N ASP A 225 -4.44 3.48 17.29
CA ASP A 225 -4.84 2.92 18.58
C ASP A 225 -5.74 3.85 19.40
N GLN A 226 -5.62 5.17 19.23
CA GLN A 226 -6.45 6.17 19.91
C GLN A 226 -7.88 6.23 19.37
N HIS A 227 -8.14 5.71 18.17
CA HIS A 227 -9.44 5.75 17.49
C HIS A 227 -10.13 4.39 17.55
N GLU A 228 -10.40 3.90 18.77
CA GLU A 228 -10.94 2.55 19.01
C GLU A 228 -12.30 2.30 18.37
N ASP A 229 -13.15 3.33 18.32
CA ASP A 229 -14.51 3.28 17.77
C ASP A 229 -14.53 2.89 16.29
N LEU A 230 -13.43 3.11 15.58
CA LEU A 230 -13.29 2.83 14.15
C LEU A 230 -12.57 1.49 13.88
N LYS A 231 -12.07 0.79 14.90
CA LYS A 231 -11.28 -0.45 14.74
C LYS A 231 -12.05 -1.55 14.00
N GLY A 232 -13.38 -1.61 14.15
CA GLY A 232 -14.23 -2.58 13.46
C GLY A 232 -14.27 -2.43 11.94
N TYR A 233 -13.87 -1.28 11.40
CA TYR A 233 -13.88 -0.98 9.97
C TYR A 233 -12.49 -0.94 9.34
N LEU A 234 -11.44 -1.15 10.15
CA LEU A 234 -10.05 -0.96 9.77
C LEU A 234 -9.47 -2.20 9.08
N GLY A 235 -9.00 -2.02 7.85
CA GLY A 235 -7.98 -2.84 7.20
C GLY A 235 -6.64 -2.13 7.23
N ASP A 236 -5.62 -2.72 7.85
CA ASP A 236 -4.27 -2.15 7.94
C ASP A 236 -3.24 -3.18 7.47
N VAL A 237 -2.44 -2.80 6.48
CA VAL A 237 -1.39 -3.63 5.90
C VAL A 237 -0.09 -2.86 5.92
N SER A 238 0.95 -3.46 6.48
CA SER A 238 2.29 -2.86 6.56
C SER A 238 3.34 -3.81 6.01
N GLN A 239 4.32 -3.25 5.30
CA GLN A 239 5.53 -3.95 4.87
C GLN A 239 6.76 -3.12 5.20
N THR A 240 7.83 -3.77 5.63
CA THR A 240 9.14 -3.13 5.86
C THR A 240 10.23 -4.01 5.26
N GLN A 241 11.11 -3.41 4.47
CA GLN A 241 12.25 -4.08 3.85
C GLN A 241 13.54 -3.39 4.29
N ARG A 242 14.48 -4.18 4.80
CA ARG A 242 15.86 -3.74 5.10
C ARG A 242 16.83 -4.34 4.09
N ALA A 243 17.84 -3.56 3.72
CA ALA A 243 18.97 -4.04 2.94
C ALA A 243 20.21 -3.87 3.79
N ASP A 244 20.73 -4.96 4.31
CA ASP A 244 21.95 -4.92 5.11
C ASP A 244 23.18 -4.71 4.22
N ASN A 245 24.32 -4.42 4.81
CA ASN A 245 25.58 -4.61 4.11
C ASN A 245 25.71 -6.11 3.88
N ALA A 246 25.24 -6.61 2.74
CA ALA A 246 25.76 -7.88 2.27
C ALA A 246 27.25 -7.64 2.03
N ALA A 247 28.06 -8.09 3.00
CA ALA A 247 29.42 -8.50 2.73
C ALA A 247 29.40 -9.36 1.46
N ALA A 248 30.44 -9.15 0.65
CA ALA A 248 30.65 -9.78 -0.63
C ALA A 248 30.02 -11.18 -0.77
N VAL A 249 29.26 -11.32 -1.86
CA VAL A 249 28.95 -12.58 -2.54
C VAL A 249 30.19 -13.48 -2.59
N PRO A 250 30.05 -14.79 -2.35
CA PRO A 250 30.58 -15.78 -3.26
C PRO A 250 29.51 -16.30 -4.22
#